data_AF-A0A2L2XV21-F1
#
_entry.id   AF-A0A2L2XV21-F1
#
_cell.length_a   1.000
_cell.length_b   1.000
_cell.length_c   1.000
_cell.angle_alpha   90.00
_cell.angle_beta   90.00
_cell.angle_gamma   90.00
#
_symmetry.space_group_name_H-M   'P 1'
#
loop_
_entity.id
_entity.type
_entity.pdbx_description
1 polymer ?
#
loop_
_entity_poly.entity_id
_entity_poly.type
_entity_poly.pdbx_seq_one_letter_code
_entity_poly.pdbx_strand_id
1 'polypeptide(L)'
;MIDNNWIEDLLNKSKSNTKKEEKEHNNPLEYKLITNLIDECYKIHKGDTLIPLGKLLASTFDLLISADYYSYVGHKGWYYCPTPTPSLYYHFTNCCPRHALGNIFYFHPASKPESGSIGKSTSRLLRAFLNVLLKKRGRSERILKGAEPVDVVIVNEETHCILFGEIKASPLLTLPLQMACEKLTDDGGKEITEHDGNLTINTIFNQQINLFVPKLVEGSWCESQYPFGNRAALSDKYWGYRSVIELLAKDASFLKNYYSFWNEALNKYHPKLTNSIYWLTNACGSPSPRPDWWPKSKGGDGAGFESVSDSKTSVGVDRTDDIKKGIYQVLKLGSEGKPVASKWKFKVGIISNIHAARHFEEYLESLKNLIWTHDTTGKAHKAGDLNPEHPLYNLFDGIIALTESHFRDEWLKEVFGLENN
;
A
#
# COMPACT_ATOMS: atom_id res chain seq x y z
N MET A 1 24.10 27.31 10.60
CA MET A 1 22.92 28.08 10.16
C MET A 1 22.34 27.35 8.97
N ILE A 2 21.13 26.80 9.12
CA ILE A 2 20.36 26.29 7.98
C ILE A 2 19.92 27.53 7.20
N ASP A 3 20.20 27.56 5.90
CA ASP A 3 19.84 28.69 5.03
C ASP A 3 18.34 28.97 5.15
N ASN A 4 17.95 30.21 5.45
CA ASN A 4 16.56 30.60 5.66
C ASN A 4 15.65 30.31 4.44
N ASN A 5 16.22 30.02 3.26
CA ASN A 5 15.46 29.76 2.04
C ASN A 5 15.28 28.27 1.67
N TRP A 6 15.76 27.33 2.49
CA TRP A 6 15.77 25.90 2.13
C TRP A 6 14.37 25.32 1.87
N ILE A 7 13.33 25.81 2.56
CA ILE A 7 11.94 25.40 2.36
C ILE A 7 11.48 25.76 0.93
N GLU A 8 11.81 26.97 0.48
CA GLU A 8 11.46 27.44 -0.87
C GLU A 8 12.26 26.68 -1.94
N ASP A 9 13.53 26.42 -1.69
CA ASP A 9 14.39 25.64 -2.59
C ASP A 9 13.88 24.20 -2.77
N LEU A 10 13.50 23.54 -1.68
CA LEU A 10 12.92 22.19 -1.75
C LEU A 10 11.55 22.20 -2.42
N LEU A 11 10.71 23.22 -2.18
CA LEU A 11 9.43 23.36 -2.88
C LEU A 11 9.65 23.51 -4.39
N ASN A 12 10.60 24.34 -4.82
CA ASN A 12 10.93 24.55 -6.23
C ASN A 12 11.47 23.27 -6.89
N LYS A 13 12.36 22.55 -6.21
CA LYS A 13 12.84 21.23 -6.66
C LYS A 13 11.68 20.24 -6.77
N SER A 14 10.78 20.21 -5.78
CA SER A 14 9.60 19.33 -5.76
C SER A 14 8.64 19.62 -6.92
N LYS A 15 8.40 20.90 -7.24
CA LYS A 15 7.64 21.32 -8.43
C LYS A 15 8.29 20.81 -9.73
N SER A 16 9.61 20.92 -9.86
CA SER A 16 10.36 20.42 -11.02
C SER A 16 10.30 18.89 -11.13
N ASN A 17 10.54 18.19 -10.02
CA ASN A 17 10.48 16.72 -9.91
C ASN A 17 9.10 16.18 -10.26
N THR A 18 8.03 16.86 -9.81
CA THR A 18 6.65 16.50 -10.13
C THR A 18 6.39 16.61 -11.63
N LYS A 19 6.75 17.74 -12.26
CA LYS A 19 6.61 17.93 -13.72
C LYS A 19 7.41 16.89 -14.53
N LYS A 20 8.58 16.49 -14.04
CA LYS A 20 9.40 15.44 -14.67
C LYS A 20 8.71 14.07 -14.57
N GLU A 21 8.24 13.70 -13.37
CA GLU A 21 7.53 12.44 -13.14
C GLU A 21 6.24 12.35 -13.97
N GLU A 22 5.47 13.43 -14.07
CA GLU A 22 4.26 13.50 -14.90
C GLU A 22 4.54 13.25 -16.39
N LYS A 23 5.69 13.73 -16.90
CA LYS A 23 6.12 13.47 -18.28
C LYS A 23 6.59 12.03 -18.48
N GLU A 24 7.35 11.49 -17.52
CA GLU A 24 7.88 10.13 -17.57
C GLU A 24 6.79 9.07 -17.41
N HIS A 25 5.75 9.38 -16.62
CA HIS A 25 4.65 8.48 -16.28
C HIS A 25 3.30 9.00 -16.82
N ASN A 26 3.26 9.31 -18.11
CA ASN A 26 2.03 9.71 -18.77
C ASN A 26 1.17 8.48 -19.16
N ASN A 27 0.50 7.89 -18.18
CA ASN A 27 -0.47 6.82 -18.39
C ASN A 27 -1.92 7.36 -18.32
N PRO A 28 -2.62 7.53 -19.45
CA PRO A 28 -3.99 8.06 -19.44
C PRO A 28 -4.99 7.13 -18.73
N LEU A 29 -4.71 5.83 -18.65
CA LEU A 29 -5.59 4.87 -17.97
C LEU A 29 -5.43 4.94 -16.44
N GLU A 30 -4.30 5.41 -15.94
CA GLU A 30 -4.08 5.54 -14.50
C GLU A 30 -5.02 6.57 -13.88
N TYR A 31 -5.02 7.80 -14.41
CA TYR A 31 -5.92 8.86 -13.91
C TYR A 31 -7.40 8.45 -14.04
N LYS A 32 -7.76 7.80 -15.15
CA LYS A 32 -9.10 7.27 -15.36
C LYS A 32 -9.47 6.21 -14.31
N LEU A 33 -8.57 5.25 -14.04
CA LEU A 33 -8.81 4.23 -13.03
C LEU A 33 -8.94 4.84 -11.63
N ILE A 34 -8.04 5.74 -11.25
CA ILE A 34 -8.09 6.43 -9.95
C ILE A 34 -9.43 7.14 -9.76
N THR A 35 -9.88 7.88 -10.79
CA THR A 35 -11.17 8.59 -10.76
C THR A 35 -12.32 7.62 -10.58
N ASN A 36 -12.39 6.57 -11.40
CA ASN A 36 -13.44 5.55 -11.31
C ASN A 36 -13.50 4.87 -9.94
N LEU A 37 -12.32 4.49 -9.38
CA LEU A 37 -12.24 3.85 -8.08
C LEU A 37 -12.75 4.76 -6.96
N ILE A 38 -12.32 6.03 -6.95
CA ILE A 38 -12.77 7.01 -5.96
C ILE A 38 -14.28 7.26 -6.13
N ASP A 39 -14.79 7.42 -7.35
CA ASP A 39 -16.22 7.64 -7.60
C ASP A 39 -17.07 6.48 -7.09
N GLU A 40 -16.67 5.24 -7.36
CA GLU A 40 -17.37 4.05 -6.85
C GLU A 40 -17.26 3.93 -5.32
N CYS A 41 -16.14 4.31 -4.69
CA CYS A 41 -16.04 4.37 -3.23
C CYS A 41 -17.10 5.30 -2.62
N TYR A 42 -17.23 6.52 -3.16
CA TYR A 42 -18.24 7.48 -2.68
C TYR A 42 -19.66 6.98 -2.93
N LYS A 43 -19.91 6.32 -4.07
CA LYS A 43 -21.22 5.74 -4.38
C LYS A 43 -21.58 4.60 -3.42
N ILE A 44 -20.64 3.72 -3.10
CA ILE A 44 -20.86 2.64 -2.13
C ILE A 44 -21.10 3.23 -0.74
N HIS A 45 -20.23 4.13 -0.27
CA HIS A 45 -20.38 4.77 1.05
C HIS A 45 -21.70 5.53 1.20
N LYS A 46 -22.12 6.26 0.17
CA LYS A 46 -23.41 6.95 0.16
C LYS A 46 -24.60 5.99 0.19
N GLY A 47 -24.45 4.80 -0.39
CA GLY A 47 -25.47 3.75 -0.37
C GLY A 47 -25.53 2.99 0.95
N ASP A 48 -24.43 2.94 1.71
CA ASP A 48 -24.34 2.32 3.02
C ASP A 48 -23.23 3.01 3.86
N THR A 49 -23.65 3.94 4.72
CA THR A 49 -22.75 4.76 5.54
C THR A 49 -22.06 3.96 6.64
N LEU A 50 -22.49 2.73 6.91
CA LEU A 50 -21.79 1.82 7.83
C LEU A 50 -20.47 1.32 7.25
N ILE A 51 -20.29 1.39 5.93
CA ILE A 51 -19.04 1.07 5.26
C ILE A 51 -18.13 2.31 5.28
N PRO A 52 -17.02 2.34 6.05
CA PRO A 52 -16.21 3.55 6.18
C PRO A 52 -15.53 3.91 4.86
N LEU A 53 -15.69 5.17 4.41
CA LEU A 53 -15.10 5.67 3.18
C LEU A 53 -13.57 5.47 3.15
N GLY A 54 -12.89 5.69 4.28
CA GLY A 54 -11.45 5.50 4.41
C GLY A 54 -10.99 4.07 4.10
N LYS A 55 -11.73 3.06 4.58
CA LYS A 55 -11.46 1.65 4.28
C LYS A 55 -11.73 1.32 2.81
N LEU A 56 -12.80 1.86 2.21
CA LEU A 56 -13.06 1.71 0.77
C LEU A 56 -11.91 2.29 -0.07
N LEU A 57 -11.49 3.51 0.24
CA LEU A 57 -10.37 4.17 -0.43
C LEU A 57 -9.07 3.37 -0.28
N ALA A 58 -8.76 2.87 0.91
CA ALA A 58 -7.59 2.00 1.13
C ALA A 58 -7.67 0.70 0.32
N SER A 59 -8.84 0.05 0.27
CA SER A 59 -9.03 -1.18 -0.51
C SER A 59 -8.86 -0.97 -2.01
N THR A 60 -9.34 0.17 -2.54
CA THR A 60 -9.22 0.49 -3.97
C THR A 60 -7.82 0.95 -4.34
N PHE A 61 -7.10 1.56 -3.41
CA PHE A 61 -5.67 1.81 -3.58
C PHE A 61 -4.91 0.49 -3.81
N ASP A 62 -5.25 -0.59 -3.10
CA ASP A 62 -4.65 -1.91 -3.34
C ASP A 62 -4.96 -2.46 -4.75
N LEU A 63 -6.16 -2.23 -5.29
CA LEU A 63 -6.49 -2.59 -6.68
C LEU A 63 -5.67 -1.77 -7.68
N LEU A 64 -5.46 -0.49 -7.42
CA LEU A 64 -4.61 0.37 -8.25
C LEU A 64 -3.16 -0.13 -8.28
N ILE A 65 -2.60 -0.49 -7.13
CA ILE A 65 -1.26 -1.09 -7.05
C ILE A 65 -1.23 -2.44 -7.77
N SER A 66 -2.24 -3.28 -7.57
CA SER A 66 -2.34 -4.57 -8.26
C SER A 66 -2.34 -4.39 -9.79
N ALA A 67 -3.09 -3.42 -10.30
CA ALA A 67 -3.12 -3.08 -11.72
C ALA A 67 -1.75 -2.67 -12.28
N ASP A 68 -0.96 -1.92 -11.50
CA ASP A 68 0.42 -1.57 -11.84
C ASP A 68 1.33 -2.81 -11.87
N TYR A 69 1.19 -3.68 -10.87
CA TYR A 69 2.01 -4.90 -10.75
C TYR A 69 1.69 -5.94 -11.83
N TYR A 70 0.47 -5.96 -12.35
CA TYR A 70 0.13 -6.82 -13.47
C TYR A 70 0.93 -6.49 -14.74
N SER A 71 1.52 -5.31 -14.86
CA SER A 71 2.45 -4.98 -15.95
C SER A 71 3.70 -5.89 -16.00
N TYR A 72 4.02 -6.59 -14.90
CA TYR A 72 5.16 -7.52 -14.83
C TYR A 72 4.80 -8.97 -15.19
N VAL A 73 3.52 -9.29 -15.42
CA VAL A 73 3.06 -10.65 -15.74
C VAL A 73 3.66 -11.15 -17.06
N GLY A 74 4.52 -12.15 -16.99
CA GLY A 74 5.23 -12.69 -18.15
C GLY A 74 5.05 -14.20 -18.27
N HIS A 75 5.98 -14.83 -19.00
CA HIS A 75 6.01 -16.28 -19.18
C HIS A 75 6.36 -17.05 -17.91
N LYS A 76 7.08 -16.43 -16.96
CA LYS A 76 7.54 -17.04 -15.71
C LYS A 76 6.76 -16.51 -14.50
N GLY A 77 6.86 -17.19 -13.37
CA GLY A 77 6.20 -16.81 -12.12
C GLY A 77 4.79 -17.37 -11.96
N TRP A 78 4.43 -18.34 -12.80
CA TRP A 78 3.18 -19.07 -12.69
C TRP A 78 3.37 -20.32 -11.84
N TYR A 79 2.35 -20.59 -11.03
CA TYR A 79 2.28 -21.72 -10.12
C TYR A 79 1.11 -22.62 -10.49
N TYR A 80 1.35 -23.90 -10.71
CA TYR A 80 0.34 -24.90 -10.99
C TYR A 80 -0.24 -25.50 -9.72
N CYS A 81 -1.57 -25.53 -9.65
CA CYS A 81 -2.34 -26.18 -8.60
C CYS A 81 -3.22 -27.27 -9.23
N PRO A 82 -2.97 -28.57 -8.95
CA PRO A 82 -3.65 -29.68 -9.62
C PRO A 82 -5.09 -29.92 -9.13
N THR A 83 -5.43 -29.53 -7.90
CA THR A 83 -6.70 -29.86 -7.25
C THR A 83 -7.49 -28.63 -6.80
N PRO A 84 -8.84 -28.72 -6.71
CA PRO A 84 -9.68 -29.80 -7.23
C PRO A 84 -9.81 -29.76 -8.76
N THR A 85 -9.58 -28.60 -9.37
CA THR A 85 -9.51 -28.40 -10.82
C THR A 85 -8.13 -27.83 -11.17
N PRO A 86 -7.42 -28.36 -12.18
CA PRO A 86 -6.11 -27.85 -12.57
C PRO A 86 -6.17 -26.36 -12.92
N SER A 87 -5.27 -25.57 -12.35
CA SER A 87 -5.21 -24.12 -12.58
C SER A 87 -3.81 -23.57 -12.40
N LEU A 88 -3.51 -22.50 -13.13
CA LEU A 88 -2.30 -21.72 -12.99
C LEU A 88 -2.59 -20.43 -12.23
N TYR A 89 -1.70 -20.06 -11.31
CA TYR A 89 -1.79 -18.86 -10.51
C TYR A 89 -0.55 -17.98 -10.69
N TYR A 90 -0.75 -16.69 -10.89
CA TYR A 90 0.29 -15.68 -10.74
C TYR A 90 -0.03 -14.90 -9.47
N HIS A 91 0.68 -15.20 -8.38
CA HIS A 91 0.36 -14.70 -7.05
C HIS A 91 1.49 -13.88 -6.44
N PHE A 92 1.13 -13.03 -5.48
CA PHE A 92 2.02 -12.02 -4.91
C PHE A 92 2.32 -12.25 -3.43
N THR A 93 1.76 -13.30 -2.82
CA THR A 93 2.17 -13.82 -1.50
C THR A 93 2.84 -15.18 -1.67
N ASN A 94 3.62 -15.64 -0.70
CA ASN A 94 4.38 -16.89 -0.78
C ASN A 94 3.49 -18.14 -0.52
N CYS A 95 2.22 -18.09 -0.94
CA CYS A 95 1.22 -19.10 -0.64
C CYS A 95 0.38 -19.41 -1.88
N CYS A 96 0.00 -20.68 -2.05
CA CYS A 96 -1.06 -21.07 -2.97
C CYS A 96 -2.37 -20.33 -2.60
N PRO A 97 -2.95 -19.52 -3.50
CA PRO A 97 -4.17 -18.78 -3.20
C PRO A 97 -5.36 -19.65 -2.83
N ARG A 98 -5.54 -20.76 -3.57
CA ARG A 98 -6.66 -21.68 -3.40
C ARG A 98 -6.58 -22.45 -2.09
N HIS A 99 -5.43 -23.06 -1.79
CA HIS A 99 -5.25 -23.86 -0.58
C HIS A 99 -5.35 -23.02 0.70
N ALA A 100 -4.95 -21.75 0.63
CA ALA A 100 -5.15 -20.81 1.73
C ALA A 100 -6.63 -20.72 2.14
N LEU A 101 -7.59 -20.80 1.21
CA LEU A 101 -9.01 -20.75 1.55
C LEU A 101 -9.44 -21.91 2.47
N GLY A 102 -8.81 -23.08 2.32
CA GLY A 102 -9.03 -24.26 3.16
C GLY A 102 -8.17 -24.33 4.42
N ASN A 103 -7.53 -23.23 4.84
CA ASN A 103 -6.52 -23.23 5.93
C ASN A 103 -5.32 -24.16 5.67
N ILE A 104 -4.99 -24.41 4.40
CA ILE A 104 -3.80 -25.15 4.02
C ILE A 104 -2.79 -24.15 3.45
N PHE A 105 -1.71 -23.89 4.19
CA PHE A 105 -0.63 -23.11 3.62
C PHE A 105 0.18 -24.02 2.70
N TYR A 106 0.33 -23.65 1.44
CA TYR A 106 1.29 -24.32 0.55
C TYR A 106 2.29 -23.29 0.08
N PHE A 107 3.56 -23.46 0.47
CA PHE A 107 4.59 -22.49 0.14
C PHE A 107 4.92 -22.52 -1.35
N HIS A 108 4.89 -21.35 -1.97
CA HIS A 108 5.46 -21.14 -3.29
C HIS A 108 5.97 -19.70 -3.37
N PRO A 109 7.20 -19.42 -3.87
CA PRO A 109 7.70 -18.06 -3.98
C PRO A 109 6.77 -17.14 -4.77
N ALA A 110 6.52 -15.95 -4.23
CA ALA A 110 5.67 -14.94 -4.85
C ALA A 110 6.34 -14.33 -6.09
N SER A 111 5.52 -13.96 -7.08
CA SER A 111 5.93 -13.31 -8.32
C SER A 111 5.90 -11.79 -8.21
N LYS A 112 6.55 -11.26 -7.17
CA LYS A 112 6.57 -9.82 -6.89
C LYS A 112 7.54 -9.06 -7.79
N PRO A 113 7.26 -7.78 -8.08
CA PRO A 113 8.27 -6.87 -8.59
C PRO A 113 9.44 -6.74 -7.60
N GLU A 114 10.62 -6.38 -8.11
CA GLU A 114 11.77 -6.09 -7.24
C GLU A 114 11.43 -5.00 -6.21
N SER A 115 11.95 -5.13 -4.98
CA SER A 115 11.58 -4.25 -3.86
C SER A 115 11.80 -2.76 -4.14
N GLY A 116 12.80 -2.40 -4.94
CA GLY A 116 13.05 -1.02 -5.34
C GLY A 116 11.97 -0.43 -6.26
N SER A 117 11.28 -1.28 -7.02
CA SER A 117 10.16 -0.88 -7.89
C SER A 117 8.88 -0.70 -7.08
N ILE A 118 8.66 -1.55 -6.07
CA ILE A 118 7.48 -1.51 -5.16
C ILE A 118 7.36 -0.14 -4.48
N GLY A 119 8.42 0.34 -3.83
CA GLY A 119 8.41 1.63 -3.13
C GLY A 119 8.19 2.83 -4.06
N LYS A 120 8.79 2.78 -5.27
CA LYS A 120 8.61 3.83 -6.29
C LYS A 120 7.16 3.88 -6.79
N SER A 121 6.57 2.73 -7.15
CA SER A 121 5.19 2.66 -7.63
C SER A 121 4.19 3.08 -6.55
N THR A 122 4.31 2.55 -5.33
CA THR A 122 3.37 2.87 -4.23
C THR A 122 3.43 4.34 -3.83
N SER A 123 4.62 4.93 -3.73
CA SER A 123 4.78 6.36 -3.43
C SER A 123 4.14 7.26 -4.50
N ARG A 124 4.45 6.98 -5.78
CA ARG A 124 3.89 7.71 -6.92
C ARG A 124 2.36 7.59 -7.00
N LEU A 125 1.85 6.36 -6.92
CA LEU A 125 0.42 6.10 -7.04
C LEU A 125 -0.36 6.64 -5.85
N LEU A 126 0.20 6.64 -4.63
CA LEU A 126 -0.46 7.24 -3.46
C LEU A 126 -0.59 8.75 -3.63
N ARG A 127 0.47 9.44 -4.10
CA ARG A 127 0.40 10.88 -4.41
C ARG A 127 -0.66 11.17 -5.48
N ALA A 128 -0.69 10.41 -6.57
CA ALA A 128 -1.67 10.57 -7.64
C ALA A 128 -3.10 10.34 -7.12
N PHE A 129 -3.32 9.27 -6.35
CA PHE A 129 -4.60 8.92 -5.76
C PHE A 129 -5.11 10.01 -4.82
N LEU A 130 -4.27 10.49 -3.90
CA LEU A 130 -4.62 11.56 -2.97
C LEU A 130 -4.87 12.89 -3.69
N ASN A 131 -4.11 13.25 -4.73
CA ASN A 131 -4.39 14.45 -5.53
C ASN A 131 -5.80 14.41 -6.16
N VAL A 132 -6.19 13.28 -6.74
CA VAL A 132 -7.55 13.12 -7.32
C VAL A 132 -8.61 13.17 -6.23
N LEU A 133 -8.36 12.53 -5.07
CA LEU A 133 -9.26 12.58 -3.92
C LEU A 133 -9.47 14.01 -3.40
N LEU A 134 -8.39 14.79 -3.25
CA LEU A 134 -8.45 16.19 -2.83
C LEU A 134 -9.26 17.03 -3.82
N LYS A 135 -8.98 16.87 -5.13
CA LYS A 135 -9.75 17.56 -6.18
C LYS A 135 -11.24 17.22 -6.13
N LYS A 136 -11.59 15.93 -5.94
CA LYS A 136 -12.99 15.51 -5.78
C LYS A 136 -13.66 16.14 -4.57
N ARG A 137 -12.90 16.38 -3.49
CA ARG A 137 -13.36 17.05 -2.26
C ARG A 137 -13.32 18.59 -2.34
N GLY A 138 -13.01 19.16 -3.50
CA GLY A 138 -12.92 20.62 -3.68
C GLY A 138 -11.76 21.28 -2.93
N ARG A 139 -10.72 20.50 -2.60
CA ARG A 139 -9.51 20.99 -1.92
C ARG A 139 -8.53 21.60 -2.93
N SER A 140 -7.88 22.70 -2.54
CA SER A 140 -6.91 23.43 -3.40
C SER A 140 -5.46 22.99 -3.15
N GLU A 141 -5.22 22.18 -2.13
CA GLU A 141 -3.92 21.60 -1.82
C GLU A 141 -3.37 20.78 -2.99
N ARG A 142 -2.06 20.89 -3.20
CA ARG A 142 -1.33 20.11 -4.19
C ARG A 142 -0.37 19.17 -3.50
N ILE A 143 -0.34 17.92 -3.93
CA ILE A 143 0.61 16.91 -3.48
C ILE A 143 1.67 16.73 -4.54
N LEU A 144 2.91 17.09 -4.20
CA LEU A 144 4.06 17.08 -5.09
C LEU A 144 4.99 15.93 -4.72
N LYS A 145 5.72 15.43 -5.73
CA LYS A 145 6.88 14.57 -5.51
C LYS A 145 7.94 15.35 -4.74
N GLY A 146 8.43 14.78 -3.65
CA GLY A 146 9.46 15.42 -2.85
C GLY A 146 10.83 15.48 -3.54
N ALA A 147 11.75 16.17 -2.87
CA ALA A 147 13.16 16.17 -3.19
C ALA A 147 13.92 15.84 -1.91
N GLU A 148 14.95 15.01 -2.02
CA GLU A 148 15.75 14.56 -0.88
C GLU A 148 16.06 15.73 0.08
N PRO A 149 15.77 15.57 1.38
CA PRO A 149 15.45 14.32 2.07
C PRO A 149 13.94 14.05 2.25
N VAL A 150 13.08 14.69 1.47
CA VAL A 150 11.61 14.62 1.61
C VAL A 150 11.00 13.73 0.51
N ASP A 151 10.09 12.83 0.88
CA ASP A 151 9.37 11.98 -0.09
C ASP A 151 8.19 12.70 -0.77
N VAL A 152 7.55 13.60 -0.04
CA VAL A 152 6.32 14.29 -0.46
C VAL A 152 6.21 15.70 0.12
N VAL A 153 5.73 16.61 -0.71
CA VAL A 153 5.39 17.98 -0.30
C VAL A 153 3.91 18.21 -0.54
N ILE A 154 3.17 18.57 0.51
CA ILE A 154 1.79 19.03 0.39
C ILE A 154 1.78 20.52 0.61
N VAL A 155 1.22 21.28 -0.34
CA VAL A 155 1.32 22.74 -0.30
C VAL A 155 -0.02 23.39 -0.65
N ASN A 156 -0.33 24.43 0.09
CA ASN A 156 -1.34 25.42 -0.26
C ASN A 156 -0.66 26.79 -0.33
N GLU A 157 -0.47 27.30 -1.55
CA GLU A 157 0.27 28.54 -1.77
C GLU A 157 -0.53 29.79 -1.37
N GLU A 158 -1.86 29.69 -1.34
CA GLU A 158 -2.76 30.80 -0.95
C GLU A 158 -2.76 31.02 0.56
N THR A 159 -2.80 29.94 1.34
CA THR A 159 -2.79 29.99 2.82
C THR A 159 -1.37 29.93 3.42
N HIS A 160 -0.37 29.79 2.55
CA HIS A 160 1.03 29.55 2.90
C HIS A 160 1.24 28.36 3.86
N CYS A 161 0.43 27.31 3.73
CA CYS A 161 0.62 26.07 4.46
C CYS A 161 1.48 25.08 3.67
N ILE A 162 2.41 24.42 4.34
CA ILE A 162 3.25 23.40 3.72
C ILE A 162 3.53 22.25 4.69
N LEU A 163 3.42 21.02 4.19
CA LEU A 163 3.86 19.81 4.88
C LEU A 163 4.98 19.15 4.09
N PHE A 164 6.08 18.84 4.77
CA PHE A 164 7.10 17.91 4.29
C PHE A 164 6.90 16.57 4.99
N GLY A 165 6.75 15.51 4.20
CA GLY A 165 6.41 14.20 4.74
C GLY A 165 7.29 13.07 4.23
N GLU A 166 7.24 11.99 4.99
CA GLU A 166 7.74 10.66 4.60
C GLU A 166 6.56 9.83 4.08
N ILE A 167 6.73 9.14 2.94
CA ILE A 167 5.71 8.19 2.46
C ILE A 167 6.13 6.77 2.81
N LYS A 168 5.25 6.05 3.53
CA LYS A 168 5.35 4.61 3.74
C LYS A 168 4.06 3.95 3.28
N ALA A 169 4.09 3.32 2.11
CA ALA A 169 2.89 2.75 1.49
C ALA A 169 3.18 1.38 0.91
N SER A 170 2.26 0.45 1.14
CA SER A 170 2.29 -0.91 0.61
C SER A 170 0.88 -1.49 0.69
N PRO A 171 0.41 -2.22 -0.32
CA PRO A 171 -0.95 -2.75 -0.31
C PRO A 171 -1.12 -3.86 0.74
N LEU A 172 -2.31 -3.95 1.36
CA LEU A 172 -2.68 -5.11 2.19
C LEU A 172 -2.83 -6.35 1.32
N LEU A 173 -3.54 -6.23 0.20
CA LEU A 173 -3.80 -7.30 -0.74
C LEU A 173 -3.19 -6.98 -2.11
N THR A 174 -2.64 -8.01 -2.74
CA THR A 174 -2.36 -7.98 -4.18
C THR A 174 -2.98 -9.22 -4.78
N LEU A 175 -4.08 -9.03 -5.51
CA LEU A 175 -4.92 -10.14 -5.91
C LEU A 175 -4.20 -11.06 -6.90
N PRO A 176 -4.25 -12.39 -6.70
CA PRO A 176 -3.70 -13.34 -7.66
C PRO A 176 -4.47 -13.30 -8.97
N LEU A 177 -3.73 -13.56 -10.05
CA LEU A 177 -4.32 -13.87 -11.34
C LEU A 177 -4.42 -15.39 -11.49
N GLN A 178 -5.43 -15.83 -12.22
CA GLN A 178 -5.72 -17.23 -12.45
C GLN A 178 -5.94 -17.52 -13.94
N MET A 179 -5.46 -18.66 -14.39
CA MET A 179 -5.82 -19.26 -15.67
C MET A 179 -6.26 -20.71 -15.46
N ALA A 180 -7.31 -21.12 -16.17
CA ALA A 180 -7.61 -22.53 -16.30
C ALA A 180 -6.51 -23.21 -17.14
N CYS A 181 -6.20 -24.46 -16.82
CA CYS A 181 -5.30 -25.27 -17.61
C CYS A 181 -5.77 -26.72 -17.62
N GLU A 182 -5.28 -27.51 -18.58
CA GLU A 182 -5.37 -28.95 -18.50
C GLU A 182 -4.40 -29.48 -17.44
N LYS A 183 -4.50 -30.77 -17.14
CA LYS A 183 -3.51 -31.46 -16.31
C LYS A 183 -2.16 -31.41 -17.00
N LEU A 184 -1.14 -30.91 -16.30
CA LEU A 184 0.22 -30.87 -16.85
C LEU A 184 0.88 -32.24 -16.74
N THR A 185 1.83 -32.52 -17.63
CA THR A 185 2.67 -33.73 -17.61
C THR A 185 4.14 -33.37 -17.50
N ASP A 186 4.94 -34.20 -16.85
CA ASP A 186 6.39 -34.09 -16.84
C ASP A 186 7.02 -34.50 -18.19
N ASP A 187 8.34 -34.40 -18.31
CA ASP A 187 9.11 -34.77 -19.52
C ASP A 187 8.96 -36.26 -19.89
N GLY A 188 8.55 -37.10 -18.94
CA GLY A 188 8.26 -38.52 -19.13
C GLY A 188 6.80 -38.81 -19.52
N GLY A 189 5.98 -37.77 -19.70
CA GLY A 189 4.56 -37.90 -20.01
C GLY A 189 3.69 -38.31 -18.82
N LYS A 190 4.23 -38.30 -17.60
CA LYS A 190 3.47 -38.62 -16.38
C LYS A 190 2.77 -37.36 -15.89
N GLU A 191 1.49 -37.50 -15.50
CA GLU A 191 0.71 -36.40 -14.96
C GLU A 191 1.39 -35.79 -13.71
N ILE A 192 1.57 -34.48 -13.72
CA ILE A 192 1.98 -33.69 -12.57
C ILE A 192 0.78 -33.60 -11.63
N THR A 193 0.89 -34.32 -10.51
CA THR A 193 -0.14 -34.43 -9.47
C THR A 193 0.16 -33.58 -8.23
N GLU A 194 1.34 -32.96 -8.21
CA GLU A 194 1.80 -32.05 -7.16
C GLU A 194 1.86 -30.62 -7.70
N HIS A 195 2.04 -29.64 -6.82
CA HIS A 195 2.16 -28.26 -7.25
C HIS A 195 3.54 -27.96 -7.83
N ASP A 196 3.58 -27.23 -8.94
CA ASP A 196 4.84 -26.87 -9.62
C ASP A 196 4.95 -25.35 -9.82
N GLY A 197 6.10 -24.81 -9.46
CA GLY A 197 6.45 -23.40 -9.52
C GLY A 197 7.43 -23.02 -10.63
N ASN A 198 8.07 -24.00 -11.27
CA ASN A 198 9.14 -23.78 -12.23
C ASN A 198 8.62 -23.74 -13.68
N LEU A 199 7.43 -23.16 -13.86
CA LEU A 199 6.72 -23.17 -15.12
C LEU A 199 7.13 -22.00 -16.01
N THR A 200 7.26 -22.28 -17.30
CA THR A 200 7.34 -21.27 -18.35
C THR A 200 6.15 -21.42 -19.29
N ILE A 201 5.22 -20.47 -19.22
CA ILE A 201 3.98 -20.46 -19.99
C ILE A 201 4.21 -19.74 -21.33
N ASN A 202 4.48 -20.50 -22.39
CA ASN A 202 4.78 -19.96 -23.71
C ASN A 202 3.59 -19.25 -24.37
N THR A 203 2.37 -19.59 -23.97
CA THR A 203 1.13 -19.10 -24.58
C THR A 203 0.45 -17.99 -23.78
N ILE A 204 1.11 -17.36 -22.81
CA ILE A 204 0.44 -16.44 -21.86
C ILE A 204 -0.29 -15.25 -22.51
N PHE A 205 0.21 -14.73 -23.64
CA PHE A 205 -0.40 -13.57 -24.28
C PHE A 205 -1.70 -13.93 -25.00
N ASN A 206 -2.65 -12.99 -24.97
CA ASN A 206 -3.99 -13.13 -25.52
C ASN A 206 -4.86 -14.24 -24.87
N GLN A 207 -4.38 -14.88 -23.81
CA GLN A 207 -5.19 -15.82 -23.02
C GLN A 207 -6.09 -15.07 -22.06
N GLN A 208 -7.29 -15.63 -21.85
CA GLN A 208 -8.19 -15.12 -20.82
C GLN A 208 -7.59 -15.38 -19.44
N ILE A 209 -7.34 -14.29 -18.72
CA ILE A 209 -6.88 -14.29 -17.33
C ILE A 209 -8.05 -13.84 -16.46
N ASN A 210 -8.23 -14.51 -15.33
CA ASN A 210 -9.22 -14.16 -14.33
C ASN A 210 -8.54 -13.57 -13.09
N LEU A 211 -9.27 -12.71 -12.39
CA LEU A 211 -8.86 -12.16 -11.11
C LEU A 211 -9.44 -13.02 -10.00
N PHE A 212 -8.58 -13.57 -9.14
CA PHE A 212 -8.99 -14.41 -8.02
C PHE A 212 -9.41 -13.52 -6.84
N VAL A 213 -10.69 -13.60 -6.47
CA VAL A 213 -11.29 -12.83 -5.38
C VAL A 213 -12.05 -13.80 -4.48
N PRO A 214 -11.52 -14.19 -3.32
CA PRO A 214 -12.22 -15.03 -2.37
C PRO A 214 -13.57 -14.46 -1.96
N LYS A 215 -14.55 -15.33 -1.77
CA LYS A 215 -15.88 -14.95 -1.27
C LYS A 215 -16.24 -15.82 -0.08
N LEU A 216 -16.79 -15.22 0.96
CA LEU A 216 -17.34 -15.95 2.09
C LEU A 216 -18.76 -16.42 1.75
N VAL A 217 -18.98 -17.74 1.79
CA VAL A 217 -20.27 -18.38 1.53
C VAL A 217 -20.56 -19.33 2.68
N GLU A 218 -21.66 -19.11 3.41
CA GLU A 218 -22.08 -19.97 4.54
C GLU A 218 -20.97 -20.23 5.57
N GLY A 219 -20.16 -19.20 5.86
CA GLY A 219 -19.06 -19.28 6.83
C GLY A 219 -17.77 -19.92 6.31
N SER A 220 -17.74 -20.36 5.04
CA SER A 220 -16.55 -20.93 4.39
C SER A 220 -16.03 -20.03 3.27
N TRP A 221 -14.71 -19.89 3.17
CA TRP A 221 -14.10 -19.15 2.07
C TRP A 221 -14.06 -20.01 0.81
N CYS A 222 -14.63 -19.48 -0.27
CA CYS A 222 -14.70 -20.13 -1.57
C CYS A 222 -13.93 -19.34 -2.62
N GLU A 223 -13.43 -20.07 -3.61
CA GLU A 223 -12.85 -19.49 -4.81
C GLU A 223 -13.94 -18.78 -5.61
N SER A 224 -13.68 -17.52 -5.94
CA SER A 224 -14.50 -16.75 -6.86
C SER A 224 -13.56 -16.03 -7.83
N GLN A 225 -13.98 -15.96 -9.09
CA GLN A 225 -13.15 -15.47 -10.18
C GLN A 225 -13.94 -14.47 -11.02
N TYR A 226 -13.28 -13.38 -11.36
CA TYR A 226 -13.82 -12.36 -12.23
C TYR A 226 -13.07 -12.37 -13.56
N PRO A 227 -13.75 -12.38 -14.72
CA PRO A 227 -13.09 -12.21 -16.01
C PRO A 227 -12.32 -10.89 -16.02
N PHE A 228 -10.99 -10.95 -16.04
CA PHE A 228 -10.14 -9.77 -15.93
C PHE A 228 -9.78 -9.24 -17.31
N GLY A 229 -9.36 -10.14 -18.21
CA GLY A 229 -9.05 -9.82 -19.59
C GLY A 229 -7.82 -10.57 -20.07
N ASN A 230 -7.12 -10.00 -21.04
CA ASN A 230 -5.89 -10.58 -21.58
C ASN A 230 -4.81 -9.51 -21.75
N ARG A 231 -3.55 -9.96 -21.72
CA ARG A 231 -2.39 -9.14 -22.06
C ARG A 231 -1.97 -9.45 -23.50
N ALA A 232 -1.93 -8.44 -24.37
CA ALA A 232 -1.66 -8.68 -25.79
C ALA A 232 -0.18 -8.99 -26.10
N ALA A 233 0.74 -8.36 -25.37
CA ALA A 233 2.18 -8.53 -25.52
C ALA A 233 2.96 -8.02 -24.29
N LEU A 234 4.27 -8.30 -24.21
CA LEU A 234 5.14 -7.73 -23.17
C LEU A 234 5.14 -6.19 -23.16
N SER A 235 4.98 -5.55 -24.31
CA SER A 235 4.92 -4.09 -24.42
C SER A 235 3.60 -3.47 -23.89
N ASP A 236 2.54 -4.26 -23.72
CA ASP A 236 1.25 -3.80 -23.19
C ASP A 236 1.32 -3.63 -21.67
N LYS A 237 2.01 -2.57 -21.23
CA LYS A 237 2.22 -2.26 -19.81
C LYS A 237 0.95 -1.78 -19.10
N TYR A 238 -0.09 -1.39 -19.84
CA TYR A 238 -1.29 -0.78 -19.27
C TYR A 238 -2.49 -1.73 -19.20
N TRP A 239 -2.30 -3.01 -19.55
CA TRP A 239 -3.38 -4.00 -19.60
C TRP A 239 -4.08 -4.18 -18.25
N GLY A 240 -3.34 -4.14 -17.13
CA GLY A 240 -3.92 -4.24 -15.79
C GLY A 240 -4.88 -3.09 -15.49
N TYR A 241 -4.48 -1.85 -15.79
CA TYR A 241 -5.34 -0.67 -15.64
C TYR A 241 -6.61 -0.78 -16.49
N ARG A 242 -6.45 -1.15 -17.77
CA ARG A 242 -7.58 -1.35 -18.70
C ARG A 242 -8.56 -2.42 -18.18
N SER A 243 -8.03 -3.54 -17.70
CA SER A 243 -8.80 -4.67 -17.20
C SER A 243 -9.61 -4.32 -15.95
N VAL A 244 -9.04 -3.59 -14.98
CA VAL A 244 -9.80 -3.13 -13.81
C VAL A 244 -10.90 -2.14 -14.22
N ILE A 245 -10.61 -1.18 -15.12
CA ILE A 245 -11.61 -0.23 -15.61
C ILE A 245 -12.80 -0.96 -16.26
N GLU A 246 -12.51 -1.95 -17.10
CA GLU A 246 -13.56 -2.75 -17.75
C GLU A 246 -14.35 -3.59 -16.74
N LEU A 247 -13.67 -4.20 -15.77
CA LEU A 247 -14.32 -5.00 -14.74
C LEU A 247 -15.28 -4.16 -13.88
N LEU A 248 -14.86 -2.96 -13.45
CA LEU A 248 -15.71 -2.02 -12.73
C LEU A 248 -16.95 -1.61 -13.54
N ALA A 249 -16.81 -1.50 -14.87
CA ALA A 249 -17.93 -1.13 -15.75
C ALA A 249 -18.89 -2.31 -16.03
N LYS A 250 -18.38 -3.54 -16.10
CA LYS A 250 -19.14 -4.74 -16.47
C LYS A 250 -19.83 -5.40 -15.28
N ASP A 251 -19.25 -5.35 -14.09
CA ASP A 251 -19.74 -6.05 -12.91
C ASP A 251 -19.86 -5.11 -11.70
N ALA A 252 -21.07 -4.62 -11.45
CA ALA A 252 -21.37 -3.75 -10.33
C ALA A 252 -21.21 -4.42 -8.94
N SER A 253 -21.15 -5.76 -8.89
CA SER A 253 -20.97 -6.51 -7.65
C SER A 253 -19.50 -6.70 -7.26
N PHE A 254 -18.59 -6.65 -8.24
CA PHE A 254 -17.16 -6.91 -8.06
C PHE A 254 -16.57 -6.12 -6.91
N LEU A 255 -16.73 -4.79 -6.91
CA LEU A 255 -16.06 -3.94 -5.94
C LEU A 255 -16.56 -4.16 -4.51
N LYS A 256 -17.86 -4.45 -4.34
CA LYS A 256 -18.43 -4.78 -3.03
C LYS A 256 -17.92 -6.12 -2.50
N ASN A 257 -17.85 -7.14 -3.36
CA ASN A 257 -17.33 -8.45 -2.97
C ASN A 257 -15.83 -8.38 -2.65
N TYR A 258 -15.06 -7.65 -3.46
CA TYR A 258 -13.65 -7.39 -3.20
C TYR A 258 -13.45 -6.63 -1.88
N TYR A 259 -14.24 -5.57 -1.62
CA TYR A 259 -14.16 -4.84 -0.36
C TYR A 259 -14.49 -5.73 0.84
N SER A 260 -15.51 -6.59 0.74
CA SER A 260 -15.84 -7.55 1.80
C SER A 260 -14.66 -8.47 2.12
N PHE A 261 -13.98 -9.00 1.08
CA PHE A 261 -12.77 -9.79 1.25
C PHE A 261 -11.62 -8.97 1.88
N TRP A 262 -11.37 -7.76 1.37
CA TRP A 262 -10.33 -6.87 1.88
C TRP A 262 -10.53 -6.50 3.34
N ASN A 263 -11.76 -6.18 3.75
CA ASN A 263 -12.08 -5.81 5.13
C ASN A 263 -11.89 -7.00 6.07
N GLU A 264 -12.31 -8.20 5.67
CA GLU A 264 -12.01 -9.42 6.44
C GLU A 264 -10.51 -9.68 6.54
N ALA A 265 -9.77 -9.47 5.45
CA ALA A 265 -8.32 -9.60 5.46
C ALA A 265 -7.65 -8.61 6.42
N LEU A 266 -8.12 -7.36 6.49
CA LEU A 266 -7.64 -6.38 7.45
C LEU A 266 -7.94 -6.82 8.90
N ASN A 267 -9.14 -7.35 9.15
CA ASN A 267 -9.54 -7.86 10.47
C ASN A 267 -8.76 -9.11 10.90
N LYS A 268 -8.20 -9.88 9.97
CA LYS A 268 -7.26 -10.99 10.27
C LYS A 268 -5.81 -10.53 10.37
N TYR A 269 -5.48 -9.42 9.71
CA TYR A 269 -4.17 -8.80 9.80
C TYR A 269 -3.93 -8.24 11.22
N HIS A 270 -4.95 -7.64 11.82
CA HIS A 270 -4.92 -7.13 13.19
C HIS A 270 -6.23 -7.48 13.96
N PRO A 271 -6.17 -8.31 15.03
CA PRO A 271 -4.98 -8.95 15.60
C PRO A 271 -4.39 -10.00 14.64
N LYS A 272 -3.10 -10.33 14.80
CA LYS A 272 -2.42 -11.28 13.91
C LYS A 272 -3.00 -12.69 14.05
N LEU A 273 -3.93 -13.05 13.16
CA LEU A 273 -4.53 -14.37 13.09
C LEU A 273 -3.95 -15.12 11.89
N THR A 274 -2.92 -15.94 12.11
CA THR A 274 -2.17 -16.62 11.04
C THR A 274 -2.92 -17.81 10.42
N ASN A 275 -4.09 -17.57 9.85
CA ASN A 275 -4.93 -18.58 9.21
C ASN A 275 -5.56 -18.06 7.91
N SER A 276 -5.90 -18.98 7.02
CA SER A 276 -6.55 -18.76 5.72
C SER A 276 -6.25 -17.42 5.04
N ILE A 277 -7.19 -16.47 5.15
CA ILE A 277 -7.17 -15.16 4.51
C ILE A 277 -5.97 -14.30 4.90
N TYR A 278 -5.45 -14.45 6.12
CA TYR A 278 -4.22 -13.77 6.51
C TYR A 278 -3.06 -14.11 5.57
N TRP A 279 -2.98 -15.34 5.08
CA TRP A 279 -1.91 -15.75 4.16
C TRP A 279 -2.04 -15.18 2.75
N LEU A 280 -3.18 -14.57 2.44
CA LEU A 280 -3.40 -13.82 1.20
C LEU A 280 -3.06 -12.34 1.35
N THR A 281 -2.69 -11.89 2.55
CA THR A 281 -2.20 -10.53 2.78
C THR A 281 -0.70 -10.44 2.56
N ASN A 282 -0.20 -9.25 2.23
CA ASN A 282 1.23 -8.92 2.20
C ASN A 282 1.84 -8.84 3.62
N ALA A 283 1.40 -9.69 4.55
CA ALA A 283 1.86 -9.76 5.92
C ALA A 283 3.16 -10.53 6.07
N CYS A 284 3.97 -10.12 7.05
CA CYS A 284 5.11 -10.91 7.50
C CYS A 284 4.69 -12.00 8.51
N GLY A 285 5.47 -13.08 8.58
CA GLY A 285 5.31 -14.14 9.58
C GLY A 285 5.24 -15.54 9.00
N SER A 286 5.32 -16.54 9.87
CA SER A 286 5.12 -17.95 9.60
C SER A 286 3.85 -18.45 10.31
N PRO A 287 3.23 -19.55 9.86
CA PRO A 287 2.11 -20.18 10.55
C PRO A 287 2.53 -20.63 11.95
N SER A 288 1.53 -20.70 12.85
CA SER A 288 1.66 -21.21 14.19
C SER A 288 0.51 -22.17 14.49
N PRO A 289 0.76 -23.45 14.85
CA PRO A 289 2.07 -24.09 14.90
C PRO A 289 2.70 -24.20 13.50
N ARG A 290 4.03 -24.22 13.45
CA ARG A 290 4.77 -24.34 12.18
C ARG A 290 4.71 -25.79 11.69
N PRO A 291 4.30 -26.04 10.44
CA PRO A 291 4.37 -27.39 9.87
C PRO A 291 5.81 -27.87 9.71
N ASP A 292 6.05 -29.17 9.87
CA ASP A 292 7.40 -29.77 9.76
C ASP A 292 8.03 -29.60 8.38
N TRP A 293 7.20 -29.52 7.33
CA TRP A 293 7.62 -29.32 5.94
C TRP A 293 7.91 -27.84 5.60
N TRP A 294 7.81 -26.92 6.56
CA TRP A 294 7.96 -25.50 6.28
C TRP A 294 9.38 -25.14 5.81
N PRO A 295 9.55 -24.43 4.68
CA PRO A 295 10.87 -24.15 4.14
C PRO A 295 11.67 -23.22 5.05
N LYS A 296 12.93 -23.60 5.30
CA LYS A 296 13.91 -22.72 5.94
C LYS A 296 14.23 -21.56 5.01
N SER A 297 14.45 -20.38 5.59
CA SER A 297 14.78 -19.18 4.82
C SER A 297 16.11 -19.37 4.11
N LYS A 298 16.16 -18.99 2.83
CA LYS A 298 17.40 -19.02 2.04
C LYS A 298 18.29 -17.78 2.24
N GLY A 299 17.90 -16.80 3.07
CA GLY A 299 18.62 -15.53 3.24
C GLY A 299 18.72 -15.05 4.69
N GLY A 300 19.89 -14.51 5.05
CA GLY A 300 20.21 -14.07 6.42
C GLY A 300 20.44 -15.26 7.36
N ASP A 301 21.64 -15.32 7.97
CA ASP A 301 22.14 -16.25 9.02
C ASP A 301 21.74 -17.75 9.04
N GLY A 302 20.96 -18.25 8.08
CA GLY A 302 20.50 -19.64 7.96
C GLY A 302 19.53 -20.09 9.06
N ALA A 303 19.14 -19.22 9.98
CA ALA A 303 18.41 -19.59 11.21
C ALA A 303 16.88 -19.41 11.10
N GLY A 304 16.39 -18.79 10.02
CA GLY A 304 14.99 -18.45 9.83
C GLY A 304 14.17 -19.44 9.01
N PHE A 305 12.87 -19.17 8.92
CA PHE A 305 11.90 -19.87 8.06
C PHE A 305 11.27 -18.86 7.11
N GLU A 306 10.86 -19.31 5.92
CA GLU A 306 10.21 -18.43 4.94
C GLU A 306 8.92 -17.82 5.50
N SER A 307 8.55 -16.64 5.02
CA SER A 307 7.37 -15.90 5.48
C SER A 307 6.27 -15.83 4.42
N VAL A 308 5.03 -15.57 4.87
CA VAL A 308 3.86 -15.32 4.01
C VAL A 308 4.16 -14.25 2.95
N SER A 309 4.84 -13.19 3.35
CA SER A 309 5.33 -12.12 2.50
C SER A 309 6.69 -11.68 3.02
N ASP A 310 7.61 -11.24 2.15
CA ASP A 310 8.90 -10.71 2.57
C ASP A 310 8.74 -9.57 3.60
N SER A 311 9.71 -9.41 4.49
CA SER A 311 9.66 -8.37 5.52
C SER A 311 9.79 -6.94 4.98
N LYS A 312 10.04 -6.77 3.67
CA LYS A 312 10.21 -5.47 2.99
C LYS A 312 8.93 -4.94 2.34
N THR A 313 7.86 -5.73 2.32
CA THR A 313 6.57 -5.39 1.69
C THR A 313 5.42 -5.38 2.70
N SER A 314 5.72 -5.20 3.99
CA SER A 314 4.67 -5.12 5.03
C SER A 314 3.70 -3.98 4.75
N VAL A 315 2.48 -4.16 5.21
CA VAL A 315 1.30 -3.37 4.83
C VAL A 315 1.41 -1.92 5.30
N GLY A 316 1.14 -0.96 4.40
CA GLY A 316 1.16 0.47 4.72
C GLY A 316 2.45 0.92 5.40
N VAL A 317 2.31 1.58 6.55
CA VAL A 317 3.42 1.99 7.42
C VAL A 317 3.78 0.93 8.47
N ASP A 318 3.11 -0.21 8.51
CA ASP A 318 3.17 -1.17 9.62
C ASP A 318 4.50 -1.91 9.77
N ARG A 319 5.46 -1.72 8.84
CA ARG A 319 6.81 -2.26 9.00
C ARG A 319 7.58 -1.49 10.07
N THR A 320 8.07 -2.16 11.11
CA THR A 320 8.77 -1.51 12.23
C THR A 320 10.01 -0.69 11.82
N ASP A 321 10.78 -1.15 10.83
CA ASP A 321 11.92 -0.40 10.26
C ASP A 321 11.46 0.91 9.58
N ASP A 322 10.34 0.86 8.87
CA ASP A 322 9.77 2.03 8.20
C ASP A 322 9.17 3.03 9.19
N ILE A 323 8.52 2.55 10.26
CA ILE A 323 8.04 3.39 11.37
C ILE A 323 9.21 4.15 12.01
N LYS A 324 10.28 3.43 12.39
CA LYS A 324 11.47 4.03 13.02
C LYS A 324 12.13 5.08 12.11
N LYS A 325 12.32 4.75 10.83
CA LYS A 325 12.89 5.69 9.85
C LYS A 325 11.99 6.91 9.64
N GLY A 326 10.67 6.71 9.55
CA GLY A 326 9.71 7.79 9.44
C GLY A 326 9.71 8.73 10.65
N ILE A 327 9.76 8.19 11.87
CA ILE A 327 9.86 8.97 13.12
C ILE A 327 11.11 9.87 13.07
N TYR A 328 12.28 9.29 12.78
CA TYR A 328 13.54 10.04 12.72
C TYR A 328 13.49 11.13 11.64
N GLN A 329 13.00 10.80 10.45
CA GLN A 329 12.93 11.73 9.33
C GLN A 329 12.02 12.92 9.63
N VAL A 330 10.86 12.67 10.23
CA VAL A 330 9.92 13.71 10.67
C VAL A 330 10.55 14.59 11.76
N LEU A 331 11.22 13.99 12.76
CA LEU A 331 11.90 14.74 13.81
C LEU A 331 13.00 15.64 13.21
N LYS A 332 13.81 15.11 12.30
CA LYS A 332 14.87 15.86 11.63
C LYS A 332 14.29 17.06 10.87
N LEU A 333 13.33 16.82 9.98
CA LEU A 333 12.66 17.88 9.21
C LEU A 333 12.01 18.93 10.14
N GLY A 334 11.35 18.48 11.20
CA GLY A 334 10.74 19.36 12.20
C GLY A 334 11.77 20.22 12.92
N SER A 335 12.89 19.62 13.32
CA SER A 335 14.01 20.29 14.01
C SER A 335 14.69 21.36 13.17
N GLU A 336 14.76 21.13 11.85
CA GLU A 336 15.40 22.00 10.87
C GLU A 336 14.43 23.09 10.33
N GLY A 337 13.11 22.83 10.32
CA GLY A 337 12.13 23.72 9.70
C GLY A 337 11.25 24.53 10.64
N LYS A 338 10.75 23.93 11.72
CA LYS A 338 9.81 24.63 12.62
C LYS A 338 10.41 25.86 13.32
N PRO A 339 11.71 25.88 13.67
CA PRO A 339 12.33 27.07 14.27
C PRO A 339 12.68 28.18 13.27
N VAL A 340 12.67 27.90 11.96
CA VAL A 340 13.09 28.87 10.94
C VAL A 340 11.97 29.87 10.66
N ALA A 341 12.28 31.16 10.76
CA ALA A 341 11.36 32.20 10.34
C ALA A 341 11.10 32.11 8.83
N SER A 342 9.87 31.79 8.45
CA SER A 342 9.47 31.62 7.06
C SER A 342 8.07 32.18 6.86
N LYS A 343 7.74 32.56 5.61
CA LYS A 343 6.34 32.84 5.22
C LYS A 343 5.45 31.60 5.33
N TRP A 344 6.07 30.41 5.28
CA TRP A 344 5.37 29.13 5.28
C TRP A 344 5.04 28.67 6.70
N LYS A 345 3.77 28.28 6.92
CA LYS A 345 3.32 27.52 8.08
C LYS A 345 3.77 26.07 7.92
N PHE A 346 5.00 25.81 8.37
CA PHE A 346 5.69 24.54 8.18
C PHE A 346 5.15 23.41 9.07
N LYS A 347 4.90 22.25 8.45
CA LYS A 347 4.39 21.02 9.08
C LYS A 347 5.22 19.82 8.66
N VAL A 348 5.20 18.79 9.49
CA VAL A 348 5.84 17.50 9.21
C VAL A 348 4.93 16.33 9.57
N GLY A 349 5.02 15.24 8.80
CA GLY A 349 4.17 14.09 9.05
C GLY A 349 4.57 12.84 8.27
N ILE A 350 3.89 11.74 8.57
CA ILE A 350 3.99 10.48 7.85
C ILE A 350 2.72 10.29 7.02
N ILE A 351 2.86 9.83 5.78
CA ILE A 351 1.73 9.54 4.89
C ILE A 351 1.75 8.06 4.50
N SER A 352 0.60 7.41 4.59
CA SER A 352 0.42 6.00 4.23
C SER A 352 -0.95 5.74 3.59
N ASN A 353 -1.10 4.59 2.92
CA ASN A 353 -2.42 4.09 2.54
C ASN A 353 -3.15 3.44 3.73
N ILE A 354 -2.43 2.75 4.61
CA ILE A 354 -2.99 2.02 5.77
C ILE A 354 -2.16 2.38 7.00
N HIS A 355 -2.83 2.67 8.11
CA HIS A 355 -2.18 2.94 9.41
C HIS A 355 -1.31 1.77 9.88
N ALA A 356 -0.52 1.97 10.94
CA ALA A 356 0.30 0.90 11.55
C ALA A 356 -0.57 -0.13 12.29
N ALA A 357 -1.43 -0.85 11.56
CA ALA A 357 -2.53 -1.60 12.14
C ALA A 357 -2.09 -2.58 13.24
N ARG A 358 -0.92 -3.20 13.14
CA ARG A 358 -0.42 -4.13 14.17
C ARG A 358 0.51 -3.49 15.18
N HIS A 359 1.27 -2.49 14.75
CA HIS A 359 2.40 -1.97 15.50
C HIS A 359 2.16 -0.54 16.03
N PHE A 360 0.95 0.00 15.89
CA PHE A 360 0.60 1.33 16.37
C PHE A 360 0.78 1.45 17.88
N GLU A 361 0.19 0.53 18.66
CA GLU A 361 0.31 0.54 20.12
C GLU A 361 1.77 0.44 20.59
N GLU A 362 2.58 -0.40 19.93
CA GLU A 362 3.97 -0.64 20.31
C GLU A 362 4.91 0.51 19.91
N TYR A 363 4.72 1.12 18.74
CA TYR A 363 5.69 2.07 18.17
C TYR A 363 5.21 3.51 18.05
N LEU A 364 3.90 3.77 17.98
CA LEU A 364 3.36 5.09 17.69
C LEU A 364 2.50 5.65 18.82
N GLU A 365 1.80 4.84 19.62
CA GLU A 365 0.87 5.33 20.65
C GLU A 365 1.53 6.28 21.65
N SER A 366 2.72 5.92 22.13
CA SER A 366 3.49 6.75 23.07
C SER A 366 4.14 7.99 22.42
N LEU A 367 4.28 7.99 21.09
CA LEU A 367 4.98 9.04 20.33
C LEU A 367 4.04 10.00 19.61
N LYS A 368 2.82 9.58 19.28
CA LYS A 368 1.85 10.34 18.47
C LYS A 368 1.52 11.70 19.11
N ASN A 369 1.66 11.79 20.43
CA ASN A 369 1.40 12.99 21.22
C ASN A 369 2.64 13.66 21.79
N LEU A 370 3.83 13.24 21.37
CA LEU A 370 5.08 13.81 21.83
C LEU A 370 5.21 15.27 21.37
N ILE A 371 5.58 16.13 22.31
CA ILE A 371 5.92 17.53 22.10
C ILE A 371 7.41 17.68 22.42
N TRP A 372 8.12 18.45 21.60
CA TRP A 372 9.55 18.71 21.77
C TRP A 372 9.87 20.19 21.50
N THR A 373 11.06 20.61 21.91
CA THR A 373 11.60 21.94 21.63
C THR A 373 13.13 21.89 21.69
N HIS A 374 13.79 22.97 21.25
CA HIS A 374 15.25 23.12 21.34
C HIS A 374 15.62 23.86 22.62
N ASP A 375 16.30 23.20 23.56
CA ASP A 375 16.90 23.90 24.69
C ASP A 375 18.18 24.63 24.22
N THR A 376 18.07 25.93 23.98
CA THR A 376 19.21 26.77 23.57
C THR A 376 20.24 26.96 24.68
N THR A 377 19.88 26.68 25.93
CA THR A 377 20.79 26.80 27.08
C THR A 377 21.56 25.51 27.35
N GLY A 378 21.02 24.36 26.92
CA GLY A 378 21.54 23.02 27.18
C GLY A 378 21.54 22.63 28.67
N LYS A 379 20.70 23.28 29.50
CA LYS A 379 20.68 23.17 30.96
C LYS A 379 19.28 22.92 31.53
N ALA A 380 18.24 22.88 30.70
CA ALA A 380 16.87 22.62 31.17
C ALA A 380 16.73 21.17 31.65
N HIS A 381 16.20 20.99 32.86
CA HIS A 381 15.90 19.67 33.43
C HIS A 381 14.41 19.34 33.39
N LYS A 382 13.54 20.36 33.37
CA LYS A 382 12.09 20.26 33.23
C LYS A 382 11.58 21.37 32.32
N ALA A 383 10.36 21.20 31.78
CA ALA A 383 9.75 22.17 30.87
C ALA A 383 9.67 23.59 31.47
N GLY A 384 9.42 23.71 32.78
CA GLY A 384 9.36 25.00 33.47
C GLY A 384 10.70 25.74 33.62
N ASP A 385 11.82 25.13 33.24
CA ASP A 385 13.12 25.80 33.20
C ASP A 385 13.32 26.59 31.89
N LEU A 386 12.47 26.33 30.88
CA LEU A 386 12.46 27.06 29.61
C LEU A 386 11.70 28.38 29.77
N ASN A 387 11.96 29.34 28.87
CA ASN A 387 11.16 30.55 28.79
C ASN A 387 9.67 30.16 28.55
N PRO A 388 8.69 30.72 29.27
CA PRO A 388 7.27 30.43 29.03
C PRO A 388 6.81 30.67 27.58
N GLU A 389 7.46 31.61 26.88
CA GLU A 389 7.21 31.93 25.46
C GLU A 389 8.05 31.06 24.51
N HIS A 390 8.80 30.09 25.03
CA HIS A 390 9.63 29.22 24.22
C HIS A 390 8.75 28.31 23.35
N PRO A 391 8.98 28.26 22.03
CA PRO A 391 8.07 27.56 21.13
C PRO A 391 8.10 26.06 21.39
N LEU A 392 6.93 25.44 21.44
CA LEU A 392 6.74 24.00 21.55
C LEU A 392 6.26 23.44 20.21
N TYR A 393 6.77 22.28 19.85
CA TYR A 393 6.52 21.67 18.56
C TYR A 393 5.97 20.26 18.72
N ASN A 394 4.94 19.92 17.94
CA ASN A 394 4.53 18.52 17.81
C ASN A 394 5.65 17.71 17.13
N LEU A 395 5.86 16.47 17.56
CA LEU A 395 6.66 15.51 16.79
C LEU A 395 6.03 15.27 15.42
N PHE A 396 4.76 14.86 15.41
CA PHE A 396 3.95 14.73 14.20
C PHE A 396 2.89 15.82 14.19
N ASP A 397 2.81 16.61 13.11
CA ASP A 397 1.62 17.42 12.86
C ASP A 397 0.48 16.55 12.32
N GLY A 398 0.83 15.48 11.60
CA GLY A 398 -0.11 14.44 11.20
C GLY A 398 0.57 13.09 10.92
N ILE A 399 -0.10 12.02 11.35
CA ILE A 399 0.10 10.66 10.84
C ILE A 399 -1.12 10.38 9.97
N ILE A 400 -0.93 10.46 8.65
CA ILE A 400 -2.03 10.51 7.68
C ILE A 400 -2.13 9.14 7.00
N ALA A 401 -3.25 8.46 7.17
CA ALA A 401 -3.59 7.29 6.37
C ALA A 401 -5.08 7.23 6.02
N LEU A 402 -5.41 6.52 4.94
CA LEU A 402 -6.80 6.41 4.46
C LEU A 402 -7.68 5.66 5.48
N THR A 403 -7.14 4.67 6.17
CA THR A 403 -7.90 3.86 7.13
C THR A 403 -8.11 4.54 8.48
N GLU A 404 -7.08 5.22 8.98
CA GLU A 404 -7.08 5.89 10.28
C GLU A 404 -5.96 6.94 10.28
N SER A 405 -6.25 8.13 10.77
CA SER A 405 -5.29 9.23 10.83
C SER A 405 -5.25 9.83 12.24
N HIS A 406 -4.08 10.31 12.64
CA HIS A 406 -3.89 11.07 13.88
C HIS A 406 -3.41 12.48 13.55
N PHE A 407 -4.23 13.49 13.86
CA PHE A 407 -3.93 14.89 13.56
C PHE A 407 -3.64 15.67 14.84
N ARG A 408 -2.56 16.46 14.81
CA ARG A 408 -2.24 17.48 15.83
C ARG A 408 -2.17 18.88 15.23
N ASP A 409 -2.69 19.02 14.01
CA ASP A 409 -2.79 20.23 13.25
C ASP A 409 -4.15 20.31 12.54
N GLU A 410 -4.85 21.43 12.70
CA GLU A 410 -6.20 21.62 12.19
C GLU A 410 -6.26 21.72 10.67
N TRP A 411 -5.24 22.29 10.02
CA TRP A 411 -5.19 22.35 8.54
C TRP A 411 -5.07 20.93 7.97
N LEU A 412 -4.21 20.09 8.54
CA LEU A 412 -4.12 18.69 8.10
C LEU A 412 -5.41 17.90 8.35
N LYS A 413 -6.07 18.11 9.50
CA LYS A 413 -7.36 17.50 9.80
C LYS A 413 -8.43 17.94 8.80
N GLU A 414 -8.47 19.21 8.44
CA GLU A 414 -9.39 19.73 7.43
C GLU A 414 -9.14 19.09 6.06
N VAL A 415 -7.89 19.05 5.62
CA VAL A 415 -7.52 18.58 4.28
C VAL A 415 -7.72 17.07 4.14
N PHE A 416 -7.30 16.28 5.14
CA PHE A 416 -7.23 14.81 5.03
C PHE A 416 -8.25 14.06 5.87
N GLY A 417 -8.88 14.69 6.87
CA GLY A 417 -9.92 14.05 7.67
C GLY A 417 -11.09 13.59 6.81
N LEU A 418 -11.49 12.33 6.95
CA LEU A 418 -12.55 11.70 6.17
C LEU A 418 -13.90 11.62 6.92
N GLU A 419 -13.95 12.06 8.17
CA GLU A 419 -15.11 11.92 9.07
C GLU A 419 -16.23 12.95 8.82
N ASN A 420 -16.00 13.97 7.97
CA ASN A 420 -16.88 15.13 7.82
C ASN A 420 -17.68 15.19 6.49
N ASN A 421 -17.79 14.11 5.73
CA ASN A 421 -18.41 14.12 4.39
C ASN A 421 -19.59 13.16 4.23
#